data_AF-A0A2D6YN56-F1
#
_entry.id   AF-A0A2D6YN56-F1
#
_cell.length_a   1.000
_cell.length_b   1.000
_cell.length_c   1.000
_cell.angle_alpha   90.00
_cell.angle_beta   90.00
_cell.angle_gamma   90.00
#
_symmetry.space_group_name_H-M   'P 1'
#
loop_
_entity.id
_entity.type
_entity.pdbx_description
1 polymer ?
#
loop_
_entity_poly.entity_id
_entity_poly.type
_entity_poly.pdbx_seq_one_letter_code
_entity_poly.pdbx_strand_id
1 'polypeptide(L)'
;MVSSNRRSPDELRSARWYAPDDLRSFGHRSRTKQMGFHRDEFLGKPVIAIINPWNELNTCHTHFPQRVQDIKRGIYQAGGFAVELPVLSLGEQLLKPTAMMYRNLLAMEVEEVL
;
A
#
# COMPACT_ATOMS: atom_id res chain seq x y z
N MET A 1 -11.19 -10.05 -27.27
CA MET A 1 -11.41 -8.68 -26.75
C MET A 1 -11.73 -8.79 -25.28
N VAL A 2 -10.75 -8.56 -24.39
CA VAL A 2 -11.04 -8.54 -22.94
C VAL A 2 -11.79 -7.25 -22.67
N SER A 3 -13.09 -7.37 -22.37
CA SER A 3 -13.92 -6.26 -21.90
C SER A 3 -13.33 -5.72 -20.60
N SER A 4 -12.54 -4.65 -20.65
CA SER A 4 -12.01 -4.01 -19.45
C SER A 4 -13.12 -3.19 -18.82
N ASN A 5 -13.81 -3.77 -17.84
CA ASN A 5 -14.76 -3.05 -17.00
C ASN A 5 -13.98 -2.13 -16.06
N ARG A 6 -13.45 -1.02 -16.59
CA ARG A 6 -12.67 -0.04 -15.83
C ARG A 6 -13.63 0.73 -14.94
N ARG A 7 -13.42 0.61 -13.63
CA ARG A 7 -14.19 1.36 -12.63
C ARG A 7 -13.91 2.85 -12.76
N SER A 8 -14.94 3.67 -12.59
CA SER A 8 -14.78 5.11 -12.48
C SER A 8 -14.08 5.48 -11.17
N PRO A 9 -13.46 6.67 -11.05
CA PRO A 9 -12.81 7.10 -9.82
C PRO A 9 -13.71 7.03 -8.57
N ASP A 10 -15.00 7.32 -8.72
CA ASP A 10 -15.98 7.31 -7.62
C ASP A 10 -16.38 5.89 -7.19
N GLU A 11 -16.18 4.90 -8.04
CA GLU A 11 -16.42 3.48 -7.75
C GLU A 11 -15.24 2.79 -7.05
N LEU A 12 -14.09 3.48 -6.93
CA LEU A 12 -12.93 2.96 -6.21
C LEU A 12 -13.19 3.01 -4.70
N ARG A 13 -12.74 1.98 -3.97
CA ARG A 13 -12.89 1.96 -2.49
C ARG A 13 -12.25 3.18 -1.83
N SER A 14 -11.14 3.68 -2.40
CA SER A 14 -10.44 4.88 -1.94
C SER A 14 -11.27 6.16 -2.05
N ALA A 15 -12.30 6.20 -2.90
CA ALA A 15 -13.21 7.34 -3.00
C ALA A 15 -13.89 7.63 -1.66
N ARG A 16 -14.18 6.61 -0.84
CA ARG A 16 -14.79 6.77 0.50
C ARG A 16 -13.97 7.66 1.45
N TRP A 17 -12.65 7.80 1.22
CA TRP A 17 -11.77 8.65 2.01
C TRP A 17 -11.50 10.01 1.38
N TYR A 18 -11.52 10.10 0.04
CA TYR A 18 -11.05 11.28 -0.68
C TYR A 18 -12.13 12.07 -1.42
N ALA A 19 -13.22 11.42 -1.85
CA ALA A 19 -14.23 12.02 -2.72
C ALA A 19 -15.28 12.85 -1.97
N PRO A 20 -15.85 12.42 -0.82
CA PRO A 20 -16.89 13.20 -0.15
C PRO A 20 -16.41 14.61 0.20
N ASP A 21 -17.31 15.57 0.09
CA ASP A 21 -17.07 16.95 0.54
C ASP A 21 -17.56 17.12 1.98
N ASP A 22 -16.92 16.38 2.89
CA ASP A 22 -17.17 16.45 4.33
C ASP A 22 -15.89 16.72 5.12
N LEU A 23 -16.06 17.02 6.41
CA LEU A 23 -14.95 17.34 7.31
C LEU A 23 -13.94 16.19 7.44
N ARG A 24 -14.40 14.92 7.38
CA ARG A 24 -13.52 13.75 7.51
C ARG A 24 -12.63 13.59 6.29
N SER A 25 -13.22 13.64 5.11
CA SER A 25 -12.54 13.56 3.81
C SER A 25 -11.63 14.76 3.56
N PHE A 26 -12.02 15.95 4.03
CA PHE A 26 -11.11 17.10 4.08
C PHE A 26 -9.86 16.78 4.91
N GLY A 27 -10.03 16.19 6.10
CA GLY A 27 -8.92 15.74 6.95
C GLY A 27 -7.99 14.74 6.24
N HIS A 28 -8.55 13.74 5.57
CA HIS A 28 -7.78 12.76 4.79
C HIS A 28 -6.96 13.43 3.68
N ARG A 29 -7.58 14.31 2.88
CA ARG A 29 -6.88 15.07 1.83
C ARG A 29 -5.79 15.98 2.40
N SER A 30 -6.05 16.61 3.56
CA SER A 30 -5.09 17.49 4.23
C SER A 30 -3.85 16.71 4.72
N ARG A 31 -4.04 15.54 5.33
CA ARG A 31 -2.92 14.68 5.76
C ARG A 31 -2.11 14.14 4.59
N THR A 32 -2.75 13.76 3.49
CA THR A 32 -2.01 13.34 2.28
C THR A 32 -1.21 14.51 1.69
N LYS A 33 -1.74 15.73 1.71
CA LYS A 33 -0.97 16.93 1.32
C LYS A 33 0.20 17.21 2.27
N GLN A 34 0.01 16.99 3.57
CA GLN A 34 1.07 17.14 4.57
C GLN A 34 2.26 16.19 4.31
N MET A 35 2.02 15.04 3.68
CA MET A 35 3.09 14.12 3.24
C MET A 35 3.88 14.64 2.04
N GLY A 36 3.50 15.78 1.44
CA GLY A 36 4.18 16.39 0.30
C GLY A 36 3.53 16.16 -1.06
N PHE A 37 2.35 15.53 -1.13
CA PHE A 37 1.66 15.25 -2.39
C PHE A 37 0.69 16.36 -2.79
N HIS A 38 0.70 16.72 -4.07
CA HIS A 38 -0.29 17.60 -4.68
C HIS A 38 -1.62 16.86 -4.93
N ARG A 39 -2.71 17.61 -5.07
CA ARG A 39 -4.08 17.07 -5.14
C ARG A 39 -4.27 16.13 -6.35
N ASP A 40 -3.68 16.49 -7.47
CA ASP A 40 -3.67 15.76 -8.74
C ASP A 40 -2.83 14.48 -8.70
N GLU A 41 -1.96 14.30 -7.70
CA GLU A 41 -1.14 13.08 -7.54
C GLU A 41 -1.92 11.91 -6.95
N PHE A 42 -2.97 12.15 -6.17
CA PHE A 42 -3.73 11.10 -5.49
C PHE A 42 -5.24 11.15 -5.71
N LEU A 43 -5.83 12.32 -5.97
CA LEU A 43 -7.28 12.43 -6.09
C LEU A 43 -7.77 11.82 -7.41
N GLY A 44 -8.75 10.92 -7.32
CA GLY A 44 -9.35 10.24 -8.47
C GLY A 44 -8.46 9.17 -9.12
N LYS A 45 -7.29 8.87 -8.54
CA LYS A 45 -6.36 7.83 -9.00
C LYS A 45 -6.53 6.55 -8.18
N PRO A 46 -6.26 5.37 -8.76
CA PRO A 46 -6.24 4.13 -8.00
C PRO A 46 -5.10 4.18 -6.96
N VAL A 47 -5.46 4.01 -5.69
CA VAL A 47 -4.51 3.93 -4.57
C VAL A 47 -4.03 2.48 -4.47
N ILE A 48 -2.74 2.27 -4.73
CA ILE A 48 -2.11 0.95 -4.77
C ILE A 48 -1.25 0.78 -3.52
N ALA A 49 -1.67 -0.13 -2.66
CA ALA A 49 -0.91 -0.53 -1.49
C ALA A 49 0.21 -1.52 -1.90
N ILE A 50 1.43 -1.27 -1.44
CA ILE A 50 2.58 -2.15 -1.56
C ILE A 50 2.86 -2.70 -0.17
N ILE A 51 2.44 -3.95 0.06
CA ILE A 51 2.67 -4.64 1.34
C ILE A 51 4.13 -5.08 1.39
N ASN A 52 4.90 -4.53 2.32
CA ASN A 52 6.34 -4.75 2.39
C ASN A 52 6.75 -5.46 3.71
N PRO A 53 6.91 -6.79 3.71
CA PRO A 53 7.39 -7.55 4.87
C PRO A 53 8.93 -7.48 4.98
N TRP A 54 9.52 -6.29 5.02
CA TRP A 54 10.97 -6.09 5.08
C TRP A 54 11.44 -5.59 6.45
N ASN A 55 12.58 -6.11 6.90
CA ASN A 55 13.42 -5.49 7.90
C ASN A 55 14.89 -5.91 7.67
N GLU A 56 15.82 -5.29 8.39
CA GLU A 56 17.26 -5.56 8.25
C GLU A 56 17.69 -6.96 8.71
N LEU A 57 16.88 -7.65 9.51
CA LEU A 57 17.16 -9.01 9.99
C LEU A 57 16.67 -10.09 9.01
N ASN A 58 15.78 -9.77 8.08
CA ASN A 58 15.30 -10.73 7.09
C ASN A 58 16.19 -10.72 5.83
N THR A 59 17.21 -11.57 5.85
CA THR A 59 18.19 -11.69 4.76
C THR A 59 17.55 -12.02 3.41
N CYS A 60 16.47 -12.80 3.39
CA CYS A 60 15.72 -13.15 2.17
C CYS A 60 15.08 -11.93 1.49
N HIS A 61 14.74 -10.89 2.25
CA HIS A 61 14.03 -9.70 1.76
C HIS A 61 14.92 -8.46 1.63
N THR A 62 16.24 -8.59 1.84
CA THR A 62 17.22 -7.47 1.81
C THR A 62 17.11 -6.52 0.62
N HIS A 63 16.69 -7.02 -0.53
CA HIS A 63 16.55 -6.25 -1.77
C HIS A 63 15.19 -5.53 -1.92
N PHE A 64 14.25 -5.73 -0.99
CA PHE A 64 12.89 -5.17 -1.07
C PHE A 64 12.87 -3.64 -1.08
N PRO A 65 13.67 -2.90 -0.28
CA PRO A 65 13.67 -1.44 -0.32
C PRO A 65 13.91 -0.90 -1.74
N GLN A 66 14.85 -1.49 -2.49
CA GLN A 66 15.09 -1.11 -3.87
C GLN A 66 13.92 -1.49 -4.79
N ARG A 67 13.39 -2.71 -4.65
CA ARG A 67 12.24 -3.19 -5.45
C ARG A 67 10.99 -2.34 -5.26
N VAL A 68 10.73 -1.87 -4.04
CA VAL A 68 9.60 -1.00 -3.76
C VAL A 68 9.72 0.32 -4.53
N GLN A 69 10.92 0.89 -4.66
CA GLN A 69 11.11 2.11 -5.47
C GLN A 69 10.80 1.85 -6.96
N ASP A 70 11.23 0.71 -7.50
CA ASP A 70 10.94 0.32 -8.87
C ASP A 70 9.43 0.14 -9.10
N ILE A 71 8.73 -0.51 -8.16
CA ILE A 71 7.28 -0.71 -8.19
C ILE A 71 6.53 0.62 -8.10
N LYS A 72 6.91 1.51 -7.17
CA LYS A 72 6.33 2.85 -7.03
C LYS A 72 6.44 3.63 -8.35
N ARG A 73 7.61 3.60 -8.99
CA ARG A 73 7.83 4.23 -10.31
C ARG A 73 6.86 3.69 -11.36
N GLY A 74 6.67 2.38 -11.44
CA GLY A 74 5.72 1.74 -12.37
C GLY A 74 4.28 2.16 -12.11
N ILE A 75 3.86 2.20 -10.84
CA ILE A 75 2.50 2.63 -10.45
C ILE A 75 2.26 4.09 -10.86
N TYR A 76 3.21 4.99 -10.58
CA TYR A 76 3.09 6.40 -10.95
C TYR A 76 3.04 6.59 -12.47
N GLN A 77 3.88 5.86 -13.23
CA GLN A 77 3.84 5.87 -14.70
C GLN A 77 2.51 5.38 -15.26
N ALA A 78 1.86 4.42 -14.59
CA ALA A 78 0.53 3.94 -14.94
C ALA A 78 -0.61 4.86 -14.47
N GLY A 79 -0.30 5.99 -13.82
CA GLY A 79 -1.29 6.97 -13.33
C GLY A 79 -1.93 6.59 -11.99
N GLY A 80 -1.36 5.64 -11.24
CA GLY A 80 -1.80 5.30 -9.89
C GLY A 80 -1.08 6.10 -8.80
N PHE A 81 -1.57 5.98 -7.56
CA PHE A 81 -0.95 6.55 -6.37
C PHE A 81 -0.41 5.41 -5.49
N ALA A 82 0.91 5.29 -5.38
CA ALA A 82 1.56 4.21 -4.65
C ALA A 82 1.73 4.55 -3.16
N VAL A 83 1.35 3.64 -2.28
CA VAL A 83 1.56 3.74 -0.82
C VAL A 83 2.20 2.44 -0.33
N GLU A 84 3.33 2.56 0.34
CA GLU A 84 4.00 1.41 0.95
C GLU A 84 3.51 1.23 2.39
N LEU A 85 3.14 0.00 2.73
CA LEU A 85 2.65 -0.38 4.05
C LEU A 85 3.54 -1.49 4.59
N PRO A 86 4.38 -1.22 5.61
CA PRO A 86 5.18 -2.24 6.24
C PRO A 86 4.29 -3.20 7.04
N VAL A 87 4.65 -4.48 7.05
CA VAL A 87 4.01 -5.54 7.85
C VAL A 87 5.09 -6.43 8.47
N LEU A 88 4.70 -7.33 9.38
CA LEU A 88 5.58 -8.28 10.03
C LEU A 88 6.45 -9.05 9.01
N SER A 89 7.76 -9.08 9.28
CA SER A 89 8.71 -9.83 8.46
C SER A 89 9.05 -11.16 9.13
N LEU A 90 8.78 -12.27 8.44
CA LEU A 90 9.02 -13.61 8.95
C LEU A 90 10.31 -14.21 8.36
N GLY A 91 11.46 -13.79 8.87
CA GLY A 91 12.76 -14.34 8.49
C GLY A 91 13.02 -15.68 9.18
N GLU A 92 12.81 -16.80 8.48
CA GLU A 92 12.93 -18.17 9.03
C GLU A 92 14.24 -18.41 9.81
N GLN A 93 15.35 -17.86 9.32
CA GLN A 93 16.68 -18.11 9.89
C GLN A 93 16.88 -17.54 11.30
N LEU A 94 16.24 -16.42 11.62
CA LEU A 94 16.48 -15.66 12.86
C LEU A 94 15.25 -15.58 13.78
N LEU A 95 14.21 -16.35 13.47
CA LEU A 95 12.95 -16.31 14.21
C LEU A 95 12.68 -17.63 14.93
N LYS A 96 12.44 -17.55 16.24
CA LYS A 96 12.16 -18.69 17.12
C LYS A 96 10.70 -18.67 17.59
N PRO A 97 10.05 -19.82 17.84
CA PRO A 97 10.57 -21.18 17.63
C PRO A 97 10.60 -21.61 16.14
N THR A 98 9.72 -21.06 15.30
CA THR A 98 9.69 -21.24 13.83
C THR A 98 8.80 -20.14 13.23
N ALA A 99 9.04 -19.70 11.99
CA ALA A 99 8.18 -18.70 11.34
C ALA A 99 6.75 -19.20 11.15
N MET A 100 6.54 -20.52 11.05
CA MET A 100 5.21 -21.12 10.90
C MET A 100 4.27 -20.75 12.05
N MET A 101 4.79 -20.57 13.27
CA MET A 101 3.99 -20.16 14.43
C MET A 101 3.36 -18.77 14.24
N TYR A 102 4.06 -17.88 13.52
CA TYR A 102 3.66 -16.48 13.32
C TYR A 102 3.02 -16.22 11.95
N ARG A 103 2.98 -17.23 11.06
CA ARG A 103 2.38 -17.10 9.73
C ARG A 103 0.94 -16.60 9.77
N ASN A 104 0.12 -17.14 10.68
CA ASN A 104 -1.29 -16.72 10.80
C ASN A 104 -1.41 -15.31 11.38
N LEU A 105 -0.46 -14.88 12.23
CA LEU A 105 -0.43 -13.50 12.72
C LEU A 105 -0.12 -12.53 11.60
N LEU A 106 0.88 -12.82 10.75
CA LEU A 106 1.13 -12.04 9.54
C LEU A 106 -0.10 -12.03 8.62
N ALA A 107 -0.79 -13.16 8.46
CA ALA A 107 -2.00 -13.20 7.63
C ALA A 107 -3.11 -12.27 8.18
N MET A 108 -3.36 -12.27 9.49
CA MET A 108 -4.31 -11.35 10.13
C MET A 108 -3.88 -9.89 9.97
N GLU A 109 -2.59 -9.58 10.16
CA GLU A 109 -2.08 -8.22 9.96
C GLU A 109 -2.30 -7.74 8.51
N VAL A 110 -2.02 -8.58 7.52
CA VAL A 110 -2.24 -8.24 6.10
C VAL A 110 -3.73 -8.04 5.80
N GLU A 111 -4.62 -8.82 6.41
CA GLU A 111 -6.07 -8.67 6.25
C GLU A 111 -6.57 -7.33 6.79
N GLU A 112 -6.16 -6.94 8.01
CA GLU A 112 -6.62 -5.71 8.66
C GLU A 112 -6.07 -4.42 8.04
N VAL A 113 -4.95 -4.51 7.31
CA VAL A 113 -4.31 -3.37 6.65
C VAL A 113 -4.97 -2.99 5.31
N LEU A 114 -5.78 -3.87 4.70
CA LEU A 114 -6.35 -3.70 3.35
C LEU A 114 -7.79 -3.15 3.32
#